data_AF-A0A7S4UFU3-F1
#
_entry.id   AF-A0A7S4UFU3-F1
#
_cell.length_a   1.000
_cell.length_b   1.000
_cell.length_c   1.000
_cell.angle_alpha   90.00
_cell.angle_beta   90.00
_cell.angle_gamma   90.00
#
_symmetry.space_group_name_H-M   'P 1'
#
loop_
_entity.id
_entity.type
_entity.pdbx_description
1 polymer ?
#
loop_
_entity_poly.entity_id
_entity_poly.type
_entity_poly.pdbx_seq_one_letter_code
_entity_poly.pdbx_strand_id
1 'polypeptide(L)'
;NFRLHKADIIQSRACSVFANDVVKIKLVGSVHDIDTEQKSFSPLFTHQIFGQREEITGYVNPKVEILYASNSLRPLIRFSSTSRHSEQMLQEHGLNATDVVNCIKRFVPCDYLSSTEDLRSELAKNPMQEIGLKVGGYNISHVVPRSMNEKETLAEDQFEFYFSSLENPEVHQFANRLQSLAMWMIEKSSYIKADPNWKLLTLYRRLKQKETKSQGNDGDSAQQADLELVGFVTIYKYLCAKDCILGKTKCK
;
A
#
# COMPACT_ATOMS: atom_id res chain seq x y z
N ASN A 1 33.87 -30.45 2.67
CA ASN A 1 32.45 -30.14 2.99
C ASN A 1 32.19 -28.66 3.29
N PHE A 2 32.93 -27.96 4.16
CA PHE A 2 32.69 -26.52 4.41
C PHE A 2 33.04 -25.57 3.24
N ARG A 3 34.04 -25.89 2.40
CA ARG A 3 34.45 -25.07 1.26
C ARG A 3 33.48 -25.13 0.07
N LEU A 4 32.86 -26.29 -0.17
CA LEU A 4 31.84 -26.48 -1.22
C LEU A 4 30.58 -25.68 -0.88
N HIS A 5 30.10 -25.77 0.36
CA HIS A 5 28.96 -24.96 0.82
C HIS A 5 29.19 -23.46 0.72
N LYS A 6 30.41 -22.96 1.00
CA LYS A 6 30.72 -21.54 0.85
C LYS A 6 30.73 -21.09 -0.61
N ALA A 7 31.21 -21.92 -1.54
CA ALA A 7 31.20 -21.61 -2.97
C ALA A 7 29.77 -21.58 -3.51
N ASP A 8 28.96 -22.57 -3.15
CA ASP A 8 27.54 -22.64 -3.54
C ASP A 8 26.73 -21.44 -2.99
N ILE A 9 26.99 -21.02 -1.74
CA ILE A 9 26.36 -19.83 -1.11
C ILE A 9 26.82 -18.51 -1.76
N ILE A 10 28.08 -18.42 -2.19
CA ILE A 10 28.63 -17.23 -2.85
C ILE A 10 28.15 -17.13 -4.31
N GLN A 11 27.99 -18.27 -5.00
CA GLN A 11 27.50 -18.31 -6.39
C GLN A 11 25.97 -18.25 -6.50
N SER A 12 25.19 -18.74 -5.53
CA SER A 12 23.73 -18.54 -5.51
C SER A 12 23.35 -17.05 -5.45
N ARG A 13 24.20 -16.22 -4.86
CA ARG A 13 24.10 -14.75 -4.83
C ARG A 13 24.43 -14.07 -6.17
N ALA A 14 25.12 -14.74 -7.09
CA ALA A 14 25.40 -14.15 -8.41
C ALA A 14 24.12 -14.03 -9.26
N CYS A 15 23.10 -14.85 -8.96
CA CYS A 15 21.88 -14.98 -9.75
C CYS A 15 20.64 -14.52 -9.00
N SER A 16 20.79 -14.13 -7.73
CA SER A 16 19.70 -13.80 -6.81
C SER A 16 20.00 -12.50 -6.10
N VAL A 17 18.97 -11.68 -5.92
CA VAL A 17 19.06 -10.42 -5.19
C VAL A 17 18.00 -10.37 -4.10
N PHE A 18 18.26 -9.66 -3.02
CA PHE A 18 17.25 -9.47 -1.97
C PHE A 18 16.09 -8.64 -2.50
N ALA A 19 14.88 -9.15 -2.32
CA ALA A 19 13.66 -8.50 -2.76
C ALA A 19 13.47 -7.13 -2.09
N ASN A 20 13.85 -6.97 -0.82
CA ASN A 20 13.75 -5.69 -0.10
C ASN A 20 14.56 -4.55 -0.75
N ASP A 21 15.64 -4.90 -1.47
CA ASP A 21 16.51 -3.93 -2.13
C ASP A 21 15.94 -3.45 -3.47
N VAL A 22 15.24 -4.34 -4.18
CA VAL A 22 14.78 -4.11 -5.56
C VAL A 22 13.29 -3.80 -5.68
N VAL A 23 12.50 -4.09 -4.64
CA VAL A 23 11.08 -3.72 -4.55
C VAL A 23 10.94 -2.30 -4.03
N LYS A 24 10.21 -1.47 -4.79
CA LYS A 24 9.84 -0.11 -4.42
C LYS A 24 8.33 0.04 -4.44
N ILE A 25 7.80 0.59 -3.37
CA ILE A 25 6.36 0.85 -3.20
C ILE A 25 6.17 2.36 -3.22
N LYS A 26 5.09 2.82 -3.86
CA LYS A 26 4.76 4.24 -3.95
C LYS A 26 3.25 4.46 -3.92
N LEU A 27 2.82 5.47 -3.15
CA LEU A 27 1.48 6.04 -3.26
C LEU A 27 1.54 7.21 -4.24
N VAL A 28 0.90 7.06 -5.40
CA VAL A 28 0.95 8.03 -6.50
C VAL A 28 -0.24 8.95 -6.40
N GLY A 29 -0.02 10.22 -6.06
CA GLY A 29 -1.10 11.23 -6.01
C GLY A 29 -1.21 12.13 -7.24
N SER A 30 -0.20 12.10 -8.11
CA SER A 30 -0.19 12.88 -9.35
C SER A 30 0.47 12.07 -10.46
N VAL A 31 0.06 12.32 -11.70
CA VAL A 31 0.66 11.72 -12.90
C VAL A 31 2.17 12.02 -12.98
N HIS A 32 2.60 13.18 -12.46
CA HIS A 32 4.01 13.55 -12.40
C HIS A 32 4.84 12.67 -11.45
N ASP A 33 4.20 12.05 -10.45
CA ASP A 33 4.90 11.22 -9.45
C ASP A 33 5.13 9.77 -9.95
N ILE A 34 4.58 9.39 -11.11
CA ILE A 34 4.64 8.00 -11.60
C ILE A 34 6.09 7.56 -11.86
N ASP A 35 6.83 8.33 -12.64
CA ASP A 35 8.16 7.96 -13.13
C ASP A 35 9.31 8.60 -12.33
N THR A 36 9.02 9.35 -11.25
CA THR A 36 10.03 9.92 -10.35
C THR A 36 10.38 8.94 -9.24
N GLU A 37 11.59 8.95 -8.69
CA GLU A 37 11.91 8.08 -7.53
C GLU A 37 11.43 8.65 -6.19
N GLN A 38 10.96 9.90 -6.20
CA GLN A 38 10.47 10.57 -5.00
C GLN A 38 9.29 9.84 -4.37
N LYS A 39 9.20 9.91 -3.03
CA LYS A 39 8.13 9.30 -2.22
C LYS A 39 8.03 7.76 -2.35
N SER A 40 9.01 7.11 -2.97
CA SER A 40 9.11 5.66 -3.01
C SER A 40 9.75 5.16 -1.70
N PHE A 41 9.30 4.02 -1.21
CA PHE A 41 9.87 3.37 -0.03
C PHE A 41 10.08 1.87 -0.28
N SER A 42 10.99 1.27 0.48
CA SER A 42 11.23 -0.18 0.45
C SER A 42 10.25 -0.91 1.39
N PRO A 43 9.87 -2.15 1.08
CA PRO A 43 9.14 -2.99 2.01
C PRO A 43 10.01 -3.33 3.23
N LEU A 44 9.38 -3.60 4.36
CA LEU A 44 10.05 -4.15 5.55
C LEU A 44 10.14 -5.68 5.48
N PHE A 45 9.13 -6.32 4.90
CA PHE A 45 9.04 -7.77 4.80
C PHE A 45 8.64 -8.19 3.40
N THR A 46 9.30 -9.22 2.87
CA THR A 46 8.99 -9.76 1.55
C THR A 46 8.87 -11.28 1.53
N HIS A 47 9.17 -11.95 2.64
CA HIS A 47 9.14 -13.41 2.77
C HIS A 47 7.76 -14.02 2.54
N GLN A 48 6.71 -13.24 2.83
CA GLN A 48 5.33 -13.64 2.59
C GLN A 48 5.05 -13.79 1.08
N ILE A 49 5.81 -13.08 0.23
CA ILE A 49 5.56 -12.94 -1.21
C ILE A 49 6.61 -13.71 -2.03
N PHE A 50 7.89 -13.61 -1.67
CA PHE A 50 9.01 -14.27 -2.36
C PHE A 50 9.57 -15.48 -1.59
N GLY A 51 8.89 -15.90 -0.52
CA GLY A 51 9.30 -17.04 0.30
C GLY A 51 10.41 -16.70 1.30
N GLN A 52 10.75 -17.67 2.15
CA GLN A 52 11.60 -17.47 3.34
C GLN A 52 13.00 -16.87 3.09
N ARG A 53 13.51 -16.97 1.85
CA ARG A 53 14.82 -16.39 1.49
C ARG A 53 14.75 -14.91 1.14
N GLU A 54 13.56 -14.37 0.90
CA GLU A 54 13.37 -12.96 0.49
C GLU A 54 14.19 -12.60 -0.75
N GLU A 55 14.30 -13.53 -1.70
CA GLU A 55 15.17 -13.43 -2.87
C GLU A 55 14.38 -13.48 -4.18
N ILE A 56 14.81 -12.67 -5.14
CA ILE A 56 14.39 -12.73 -6.54
C ILE A 56 15.55 -13.30 -7.35
N THR A 57 15.33 -14.43 -8.01
CA THR A 57 16.36 -15.19 -8.72
C THR A 57 16.11 -15.18 -10.22
N GLY A 58 17.19 -15.12 -11.01
CA GLY A 58 17.16 -15.28 -12.47
C GLY A 58 17.23 -13.99 -13.29
N TYR A 59 17.42 -12.84 -12.66
CA TYR A 59 17.37 -11.54 -13.34
C TYR A 59 18.59 -10.68 -13.02
N VAL A 60 19.08 -9.97 -14.04
CA VAL A 60 20.14 -8.97 -13.91
C VAL A 60 19.50 -7.61 -13.67
N ASN A 61 19.87 -6.96 -12.55
CA ASN A 61 19.32 -5.67 -12.10
C ASN A 61 17.78 -5.62 -12.16
N PRO A 62 17.07 -6.56 -11.49
CA PRO A 62 15.63 -6.50 -11.46
C PRO A 62 15.18 -5.23 -10.73
N LYS A 63 14.11 -4.62 -11.25
CA LYS A 63 13.39 -3.50 -10.63
C LYS A 63 11.93 -3.89 -10.53
N VAL A 64 11.41 -3.85 -9.31
CA VAL A 64 10.00 -4.15 -9.03
C VAL A 64 9.36 -2.89 -8.45
N GLU A 65 8.32 -2.37 -9.08
CA GLU A 65 7.59 -1.21 -8.61
C GLU A 65 6.13 -1.56 -8.36
N ILE A 66 5.63 -1.17 -7.21
CA ILE A 66 4.22 -1.35 -6.82
C ILE A 66 3.65 0.05 -6.59
N LEU A 67 2.89 0.51 -7.57
CA LEU A 67 2.34 1.85 -7.61
C LEU A 67 0.87 1.79 -7.22
N TYR A 68 0.53 2.36 -6.07
CA TYR A 68 -0.85 2.48 -5.63
C TYR A 68 -1.39 3.85 -6.07
N ALA A 69 -2.51 3.87 -6.79
CA ALA A 69 -3.24 5.12 -7.03
C ALA A 69 -3.70 5.70 -5.68
N SER A 70 -3.30 6.91 -5.30
CA SER A 70 -3.58 7.43 -3.95
C SER A 70 -5.07 7.72 -3.70
N ASN A 71 -5.88 7.83 -4.76
CA ASN A 71 -7.31 8.09 -4.69
C ASN A 71 -8.16 6.82 -4.50
N SER A 72 -7.67 5.65 -4.89
CA SER A 72 -8.44 4.39 -4.79
C SER A 72 -7.66 3.22 -4.21
N LEU A 73 -6.34 3.33 -4.07
CA LEU A 73 -5.39 2.28 -3.69
C LEU A 73 -5.37 1.08 -4.64
N ARG A 74 -5.82 1.25 -5.89
CA ARG A 74 -5.65 0.19 -6.89
C ARG A 74 -4.17 0.07 -7.24
N PRO A 75 -3.55 -1.13 -7.10
CA PRO A 75 -2.14 -1.29 -7.37
C PRO A 75 -1.86 -1.53 -8.85
N LEU A 76 -0.76 -0.99 -9.35
CA LEU A 76 -0.11 -1.35 -10.60
C LEU A 76 1.23 -2.01 -10.26
N ILE A 77 1.50 -3.18 -10.86
CA ILE A 77 2.77 -3.90 -10.72
C ILE A 77 3.59 -3.65 -11.98
N ARG A 78 4.79 -3.06 -11.84
CA ARG A 78 5.79 -2.98 -12.91
C ARG A 78 6.99 -3.83 -12.54
N PHE A 79 7.40 -4.66 -13.49
CA PHE A 79 8.61 -5.46 -13.37
C PHE A 79 9.48 -5.25 -14.60
N SER A 80 10.75 -4.95 -14.40
CA SER A 80 11.75 -4.88 -15.45
C SER A 80 13.08 -5.44 -14.96
N SER A 81 13.92 -5.84 -15.90
CA SER A 81 15.29 -6.31 -15.66
C SER A 81 16.15 -5.99 -16.87
N THR A 82 17.45 -5.80 -16.70
CA THR A 82 18.37 -5.61 -17.83
C THR A 82 18.39 -6.83 -18.76
N SER A 83 18.45 -8.02 -18.17
CA SER A 83 18.39 -9.29 -18.88
C SER A 83 18.03 -10.43 -17.93
N ARG A 84 17.74 -11.60 -18.48
CA ARG A 84 17.52 -12.83 -17.73
C ARG A 84 18.78 -13.70 -17.77
N HIS A 85 19.11 -14.34 -16.65
CA HIS A 85 20.15 -15.35 -16.62
C HIS A 85 19.76 -16.58 -17.45
N SER A 86 20.74 -17.26 -18.04
CA SER A 86 20.49 -18.44 -18.86
C SER A 86 19.94 -19.60 -18.02
N GLU A 87 19.05 -20.41 -18.62
CA GLU A 87 18.47 -21.57 -17.92
C GLU A 87 19.54 -22.58 -17.51
N GLN A 88 20.57 -22.78 -18.34
CA GLN A 88 21.71 -23.63 -18.01
C GLN A 88 22.39 -23.18 -16.71
N MET A 89 22.70 -21.89 -16.59
CA MET A 89 23.36 -21.36 -15.41
C MET A 89 22.47 -21.50 -14.16
N LEU A 90 21.16 -21.30 -14.29
CA LEU A 90 20.24 -21.51 -13.17
C LEU A 90 20.19 -22.99 -12.75
N GLN A 91 20.14 -23.91 -13.71
CA GLN A 91 20.13 -25.36 -13.47
C GLN A 91 21.44 -25.86 -12.82
N GLU A 92 22.59 -25.35 -13.25
CA GLU A 92 23.91 -25.65 -12.66
C GLU A 92 23.95 -25.34 -11.15
N HIS A 93 23.19 -24.34 -10.71
CA HIS A 93 23.08 -23.94 -9.31
C HIS A 93 21.83 -24.48 -8.60
N GLY A 94 21.03 -25.33 -9.27
CA GLY A 94 19.78 -25.87 -8.74
C GLY A 94 18.72 -24.79 -8.46
N LEU A 95 18.75 -23.68 -9.20
CA LEU A 95 17.87 -22.53 -9.05
C LEU A 95 16.79 -22.52 -10.14
N ASN A 96 15.64 -21.93 -9.83
CA ASN A 96 14.60 -21.60 -10.80
C ASN A 96 14.39 -20.08 -10.81
N ALA A 97 14.08 -19.51 -11.97
CA ALA A 97 13.77 -18.10 -12.05
C ALA A 97 12.47 -17.80 -11.28
N THR A 98 12.48 -16.73 -10.49
CA THR A 98 11.31 -16.30 -9.71
C THR A 98 10.26 -15.71 -10.65
N ASP A 99 9.03 -16.23 -10.62
CA ASP A 99 7.92 -15.58 -11.33
C ASP A 99 7.41 -14.37 -10.53
N VAL A 100 8.16 -13.26 -10.64
CA VAL A 100 7.98 -12.06 -9.80
C VAL A 100 6.55 -11.55 -9.85
N VAL A 101 5.98 -11.43 -11.05
CA VAL A 101 4.64 -10.87 -11.24
C VAL A 101 3.59 -11.80 -10.64
N ASN A 102 3.66 -13.11 -10.87
CA ASN A 102 2.67 -14.03 -10.31
C ASN A 102 2.82 -14.20 -8.79
N CYS A 103 4.03 -14.11 -8.24
CA CYS A 103 4.24 -14.05 -6.79
C CYS A 103 3.45 -12.88 -6.18
N ILE A 104 3.56 -11.68 -6.76
CA ILE A 104 2.86 -10.49 -6.26
C ILE A 104 1.34 -10.59 -6.51
N LYS A 105 0.92 -11.08 -7.68
CA LYS A 105 -0.51 -11.23 -8.05
C LYS A 105 -1.34 -12.08 -7.09
N ARG A 106 -0.70 -13.00 -6.36
CA ARG A 106 -1.37 -13.82 -5.33
C ARG A 106 -1.81 -13.01 -4.11
N PHE A 107 -1.20 -11.84 -3.88
CA PHE A 107 -1.42 -11.01 -2.70
C PHE A 107 -2.00 -9.63 -3.01
N VAL A 108 -2.04 -9.19 -4.28
CA VAL A 108 -2.78 -7.97 -4.63
C VAL A 108 -4.25 -8.30 -4.90
N PRO A 109 -5.18 -7.36 -4.62
CA PRO A 109 -6.59 -7.54 -4.96
C PRO A 109 -6.77 -7.70 -6.48
N CYS A 110 -7.80 -8.43 -6.88
CA CYS A 110 -8.06 -8.79 -8.28
C CYS A 110 -8.33 -7.60 -9.22
N ASP A 111 -8.61 -6.42 -8.67
CA ASP A 111 -8.89 -5.19 -9.39
C ASP A 111 -7.63 -4.33 -9.64
N TYR A 112 -6.45 -4.95 -9.62
CA TYR A 112 -5.19 -4.30 -9.98
C TYR A 112 -5.22 -3.70 -11.40
N LEU A 113 -4.43 -2.65 -11.59
CA LEU A 113 -4.28 -1.94 -12.86
C LEU A 113 -3.32 -2.71 -13.77
N SER A 114 -3.60 -2.72 -15.08
CA SER A 114 -2.81 -3.51 -16.03
C SER A 114 -1.68 -2.72 -16.68
N SER A 115 -1.80 -1.39 -16.74
CA SER A 115 -0.83 -0.51 -17.38
C SER A 115 -0.66 0.82 -16.66
N THR A 116 0.41 1.54 -17.00
CA THR A 116 0.62 2.92 -16.56
C THR A 116 -0.50 3.85 -17.05
N GLU A 117 -1.11 3.56 -18.20
CA GLU A 117 -2.22 4.38 -18.72
C GLU A 117 -3.50 4.18 -17.92
N ASP A 118 -3.76 2.96 -17.45
CA ASP A 118 -4.85 2.70 -16.51
C ASP A 118 -4.63 3.45 -15.20
N LEU A 119 -3.38 3.56 -14.74
CA LEU A 119 -3.04 4.36 -13.56
C LEU A 119 -3.29 5.85 -13.78
N ARG A 120 -2.90 6.40 -14.94
CA ARG A 120 -3.21 7.81 -15.28
C ARG A 120 -4.72 8.05 -15.32
N SER A 121 -5.45 7.13 -15.95
CA SER A 121 -6.91 7.18 -16.05
C SER A 121 -7.57 7.06 -14.67
N GLU A 122 -7.04 6.22 -13.78
CA GLU A 122 -7.52 6.06 -12.42
C GLU A 122 -7.29 7.33 -11.59
N LEU A 123 -6.12 7.97 -11.69
CA LEU A 123 -5.79 9.21 -10.99
C LEU A 123 -6.59 10.42 -11.48
N ALA A 124 -7.08 10.39 -12.72
CA ALA A 124 -7.94 11.41 -13.29
C ALA A 124 -9.41 11.30 -12.82
N LYS A 125 -9.78 10.22 -12.11
CA LYS A 125 -11.10 10.06 -11.49
C LYS A 125 -11.20 10.94 -10.25
N ASN A 126 -12.29 10.75 -9.51
CA ASN A 126 -12.54 11.44 -8.25
C ASN A 126 -11.34 11.31 -7.29
N PRO A 127 -11.08 12.35 -6.47
CA PRO A 127 -10.11 12.28 -5.38
C PRO A 127 -10.48 11.19 -4.39
N MET A 128 -9.54 10.83 -3.50
CA MET A 128 -9.83 9.91 -2.39
C MET A 128 -11.02 10.44 -1.61
N GLN A 129 -11.98 9.56 -1.36
CA GLN A 129 -13.11 9.81 -0.48
C GLN A 129 -12.93 9.03 0.81
N GLU A 130 -13.51 9.55 1.88
CA GLU A 130 -13.62 8.87 3.14
C GLU A 130 -14.43 7.58 3.00
N ILE A 131 -14.17 6.63 3.89
CA ILE A 131 -14.97 5.42 3.95
C ILE A 131 -15.51 5.19 5.35
N GLY A 132 -16.83 5.19 5.46
CA GLY A 132 -17.57 4.99 6.71
C GLY A 132 -17.96 6.27 7.42
N LEU A 133 -18.19 6.16 8.73
CA LEU A 133 -18.68 7.25 9.56
C LEU A 133 -17.51 7.99 10.20
N LYS A 134 -17.49 9.32 10.08
CA LYS A 134 -16.53 10.16 10.80
C LYS A 134 -16.71 9.99 12.31
N VAL A 135 -15.66 9.61 13.02
CA VAL A 135 -15.68 9.40 14.48
C VAL A 135 -14.81 10.39 15.26
N GLY A 136 -13.97 11.16 14.57
CA GLY A 136 -13.15 12.18 15.20
C GLY A 136 -12.16 12.84 14.24
N GLY A 137 -11.31 13.68 14.79
CA GLY A 137 -10.23 14.33 14.06
C GLY A 137 -9.36 15.18 14.99
N TYR A 138 -8.22 15.62 14.49
CA TYR A 138 -7.29 16.49 15.21
C TYR A 138 -6.50 17.34 14.23
N ASN A 139 -5.97 18.45 14.72
CA ASN A 139 -5.12 19.34 13.94
C ASN A 139 -3.68 19.29 14.45
N ILE A 140 -2.72 19.39 13.52
CA ILE A 140 -1.30 19.60 13.85
C ILE A 140 -0.86 20.93 13.26
N SER A 141 -0.47 21.86 14.13
CA SER A 141 0.25 23.07 13.72
C SER A 141 1.74 22.78 13.61
N HIS A 142 2.36 23.20 12.51
CA HIS A 142 3.79 23.08 12.28
C HIS A 142 4.36 24.31 11.57
N VAL A 143 5.65 24.55 11.75
CA VAL A 143 6.36 25.65 11.08
C VAL A 143 6.84 25.17 9.73
N VAL A 144 6.51 25.91 8.66
CA VAL A 144 7.00 25.60 7.32
C VAL A 144 8.38 26.24 7.13
N PRO A 145 9.45 25.46 6.83
CA PRO A 145 10.79 26.01 6.61
C PRO A 145 10.81 26.96 5.40
N ARG A 146 11.45 28.13 5.60
CA ARG A 146 11.52 29.24 4.63
C ARG A 146 12.24 28.89 3.32
N SER A 147 11.80 29.49 2.22
CA SER A 147 12.69 29.94 1.13
C SER A 147 13.24 31.33 1.45
N MET A 148 14.42 31.70 0.93
CA MET A 148 15.33 32.74 1.46
C MET A 148 14.75 34.14 1.78
N ASN A 149 13.51 34.50 1.39
CA ASN A 149 12.95 35.86 1.52
C ASN A 149 11.53 35.97 2.14
N GLU A 150 10.97 34.93 2.76
CA GLU A 150 9.61 34.98 3.33
C GLU A 150 9.59 34.84 4.87
N LYS A 151 8.56 35.39 5.54
CA LYS A 151 8.37 35.20 7.00
C LYS A 151 7.98 33.74 7.29
N GLU A 152 8.40 33.20 8.44
CA GLU A 152 7.90 31.92 8.94
C GLU A 152 6.38 31.96 9.03
N THR A 153 5.73 30.96 8.43
CA THR A 153 4.30 30.78 8.48
C THR A 153 3.97 29.53 9.27
N LEU A 154 2.98 29.64 10.16
CA LEU A 154 2.37 28.48 10.80
C LEU A 154 1.40 27.85 9.81
N ALA A 155 1.65 26.60 9.45
CA ALA A 155 0.70 25.77 8.73
C ALA A 155 -0.03 24.86 9.71
N GLU A 156 -1.33 24.67 9.46
CA GLU A 156 -2.13 23.67 10.16
C GLU A 156 -2.54 22.57 9.18
N ASP A 157 -2.29 21.32 9.56
CA ASP A 157 -2.79 20.12 8.88
C ASP A 157 -3.96 19.55 9.67
N GLN A 158 -5.04 19.19 8.99
CA GLN A 158 -6.24 18.61 9.59
C GLN A 158 -6.33 17.12 9.29
N PHE A 159 -6.57 16.32 10.32
CA PHE A 159 -6.67 14.88 10.24
C PHE A 159 -8.03 14.40 10.73
N GLU A 160 -8.53 13.33 10.11
CA GLU A 160 -9.86 12.79 10.38
C GLU A 160 -9.87 11.27 10.42
N PHE A 161 -10.64 10.72 11.36
CA PHE A 161 -10.82 9.29 11.52
C PHE A 161 -12.21 8.86 11.07
N TYR A 162 -12.28 7.77 10.32
CA TYR A 162 -13.53 7.18 9.86
C TYR A 162 -13.61 5.71 10.23
N PHE A 163 -14.78 5.28 10.70
CA PHE A 163 -15.03 3.94 11.18
C PHE A 163 -16.02 3.22 10.26
N SER A 164 -15.68 2.00 9.86
CA SER A 164 -16.43 1.19 8.90
C SER A 164 -16.60 -0.26 9.37
N SER A 165 -17.72 -0.88 8.99
CA SER A 165 -17.91 -2.34 9.08
C SER A 165 -17.39 -3.01 7.80
N LEU A 166 -16.65 -4.12 7.93
CA LEU A 166 -16.21 -4.92 6.77
C LEU A 166 -17.34 -5.70 6.08
N GLU A 167 -18.57 -5.65 6.61
CA GLU A 167 -19.74 -6.23 5.95
C GLU A 167 -20.18 -5.44 4.71
N ASN A 168 -19.85 -4.14 4.65
CA ASN A 168 -20.11 -3.35 3.45
C ASN A 168 -19.14 -3.81 2.33
N PRO A 169 -19.64 -4.26 1.16
CA PRO A 169 -18.80 -4.75 0.08
C PRO A 169 -17.75 -3.74 -0.43
N GLU A 170 -18.10 -2.46 -0.47
CA GLU A 170 -17.18 -1.38 -0.89
C GLU A 170 -16.05 -1.22 0.13
N VAL A 171 -16.40 -1.26 1.42
CA VAL A 171 -15.41 -1.26 2.52
C VAL A 171 -14.52 -2.49 2.44
N HIS A 172 -15.10 -3.66 2.17
CA HIS A 172 -14.33 -4.90 2.05
C HIS A 172 -13.34 -4.84 0.90
N GLN A 173 -13.75 -4.32 -0.27
CA GLN A 173 -12.85 -4.14 -1.41
C GLN A 173 -11.72 -3.15 -1.08
N PHE A 174 -12.05 -2.01 -0.45
CA PHE A 174 -11.06 -1.04 -0.01
C PHE A 174 -10.09 -1.65 1.01
N ALA A 175 -10.60 -2.42 1.98
CA ALA A 175 -9.79 -3.15 2.95
C ALA A 175 -8.86 -4.17 2.29
N ASN A 176 -9.27 -4.85 1.22
CA ASN A 176 -8.39 -5.77 0.49
C ASN A 176 -7.21 -5.05 -0.18
N ARG A 177 -7.42 -3.81 -0.65
CA ARG A 177 -6.34 -2.95 -1.17
C ARG A 177 -5.39 -2.53 -0.04
N LEU A 178 -5.91 -2.09 1.11
CA LEU A 178 -5.11 -1.76 2.30
C LEU A 178 -4.29 -2.94 2.82
N GLN A 179 -4.90 -4.13 2.90
CA GLN A 179 -4.22 -5.34 3.35
C GLN A 179 -3.07 -5.74 2.43
N SER A 180 -3.20 -5.48 1.12
CA SER A 180 -2.09 -5.74 0.18
C SER A 180 -0.87 -4.90 0.51
N LEU A 181 -1.08 -3.65 0.99
CA LEU A 181 0.00 -2.79 1.46
C LEU A 181 0.60 -3.33 2.77
N ALA A 182 -0.23 -3.80 3.70
CA ALA A 182 0.22 -4.36 4.98
C ALA A 182 1.10 -5.60 4.81
N MET A 183 0.91 -6.41 3.77
CA MET A 183 1.76 -7.58 3.47
C MET A 183 3.24 -7.22 3.33
N TRP A 184 3.55 -5.98 2.93
CA TRP A 184 4.92 -5.48 2.77
C TRP A 184 5.52 -4.91 4.05
N MET A 185 4.68 -4.54 5.03
CA MET A 185 5.06 -3.69 6.16
C MET A 185 4.92 -4.38 7.52
N ILE A 186 4.09 -5.42 7.62
CA ILE A 186 3.80 -6.12 8.87
C ILE A 186 4.24 -7.59 8.75
N GLU A 187 5.10 -8.00 9.67
CA GLU A 187 5.55 -9.40 9.77
C GLU A 187 4.36 -10.30 10.11
N LYS A 188 4.25 -11.45 9.43
CA LYS A 188 3.16 -12.43 9.64
C LYS A 188 1.75 -11.84 9.46
N SER A 189 1.64 -10.81 8.63
CA SER A 189 0.34 -10.30 8.19
C SER A 189 -0.46 -11.41 7.49
N SER A 190 -1.77 -11.35 7.61
CA SER A 190 -2.66 -12.24 6.86
C SER A 190 -3.92 -11.50 6.47
N TYR A 191 -4.51 -11.95 5.38
CA TYR A 191 -5.78 -11.40 4.92
C TYR A 191 -6.91 -11.77 5.89
N ILE A 192 -7.50 -10.73 6.45
CA ILE A 192 -8.76 -10.74 7.17
C ILE A 192 -9.89 -10.92 6.17
N LYS A 193 -10.77 -11.88 6.46
CA LYS A 193 -12.01 -12.12 5.71
C LYS A 193 -13.12 -11.20 6.20
N ALA A 194 -14.12 -10.98 5.36
CA ALA A 194 -15.31 -10.24 5.76
C ALA A 194 -16.00 -10.96 6.93
N ASP A 195 -16.07 -10.29 8.08
CA ASP A 195 -16.73 -10.77 9.30
C ASP A 195 -17.37 -9.56 10.00
N PRO A 196 -18.58 -9.68 10.56
CA PRO A 196 -19.25 -8.59 11.28
C PRO A 196 -18.48 -8.06 12.49
N ASN A 197 -17.56 -8.84 13.06
CA ASN A 197 -16.75 -8.44 14.21
C ASN A 197 -15.49 -7.67 13.81
N TRP A 198 -15.08 -7.75 12.54
CA TRP A 198 -13.99 -6.93 12.03
C TRP A 198 -14.49 -5.51 11.71
N LYS A 199 -13.72 -4.53 12.19
CA LYS A 199 -13.95 -3.11 11.99
C LYS A 199 -12.70 -2.49 11.40
N LEU A 200 -12.91 -1.51 10.53
CA LEU A 200 -11.85 -0.75 9.89
C LEU A 200 -11.92 0.69 10.38
N LEU A 201 -10.80 1.20 10.90
CA LEU A 201 -10.60 2.60 11.22
C LEU A 201 -9.58 3.16 10.24
N THR A 202 -9.93 4.19 9.48
CA THR A 202 -9.04 4.86 8.51
C THR A 202 -8.73 6.27 8.97
N LEU A 203 -7.50 6.70 8.75
CA LEU A 203 -7.01 8.05 9.04
C LEU A 203 -6.71 8.76 7.72
N TYR A 204 -7.31 9.92 7.54
CA TYR A 204 -7.07 10.79 6.39
C TYR A 204 -6.50 12.13 6.83
N ARG A 205 -5.70 12.73 5.96
CA ARG A 205 -5.32 14.14 6.00
C ARG A 205 -6.17 14.90 4.99
N ARG A 206 -6.73 16.05 5.37
CA ARG A 206 -7.40 16.96 4.43
C ARG A 206 -6.33 17.72 3.63
N LEU A 207 -6.41 17.62 2.31
CA LEU A 207 -5.59 18.43 1.42
C LEU A 207 -6.22 19.81 1.27
N LYS A 208 -5.38 20.84 1.33
CA LYS A 208 -5.81 22.21 1.06
C LYS A 208 -6.11 22.31 -0.44
N GLN A 209 -7.33 22.68 -0.80
CA GLN A 209 -7.66 22.95 -2.19
C GLN A 209 -6.73 24.07 -2.70
N LYS A 210 -6.09 23.84 -3.84
CA LYS A 210 -5.42 24.93 -4.54
C LYS A 210 -6.53 25.89 -4.99
N GLU A 211 -6.49 27.14 -4.56
CA GLU A 211 -7.41 28.16 -5.04
C GLU A 211 -7.22 28.35 -6.56
N THR A 212 -7.90 27.54 -7.37
CA THR A 212 -8.23 27.94 -8.73
C THR A 212 -9.32 28.98 -8.61
N LYS A 213 -9.00 30.22 -8.94
CA LYS A 213 -9.97 31.33 -9.05
C LYS A 213 -11.01 31.00 -10.13
N SER A 214 -12.01 30.22 -9.75
CA SER A 214 -13.24 30.04 -10.52
C SER A 214 -14.24 31.04 -9.97
N GLN A 215 -14.41 32.17 -10.67
CA GLN A 215 -15.58 33.01 -10.48
C GLN A 215 -16.83 32.20 -10.82
N GLY A 216 -17.76 32.03 -9.88
CA GLY A 216 -19.10 31.54 -10.21
C GLY A 216 -19.89 30.87 -9.08
N ASN A 217 -20.73 31.69 -8.44
CA ASN A 217 -22.04 31.45 -7.82
C ASN A 217 -22.27 30.49 -6.64
N ASP A 218 -23.11 31.02 -5.74
CA ASP A 218 -23.77 30.45 -4.58
C ASP A 218 -24.45 29.10 -4.82
N GLY A 219 -24.36 28.25 -3.80
CA GLY A 219 -25.17 27.05 -3.66
C GLY A 219 -24.52 26.10 -2.66
N ASP A 220 -25.19 25.92 -1.52
CA ASP A 220 -24.89 25.06 -0.37
C ASP A 220 -24.57 23.60 -0.77
N SER A 221 -23.38 23.40 -1.32
CA SER A 221 -22.83 22.12 -1.73
C SER A 221 -21.69 21.85 -0.77
N ALA A 222 -21.86 20.82 0.07
CA ALA A 222 -20.82 20.33 0.96
C ALA A 222 -19.55 20.16 0.12
N GLN A 223 -18.60 21.08 0.26
CA GLN A 223 -17.36 21.10 -0.50
C GLN A 223 -16.62 19.82 -0.17
N GLN A 224 -16.66 18.86 -1.09
CA GLN A 224 -16.00 17.58 -0.93
C GLN A 224 -14.50 17.84 -0.92
N ALA A 225 -13.89 17.64 0.25
CA ALA A 225 -12.48 17.92 0.42
C ALA A 225 -11.66 16.77 -0.17
N ASP A 226 -10.58 17.12 -0.87
CA ASP A 226 -9.60 16.14 -1.30
C ASP A 226 -8.94 15.54 -0.06
N LEU A 227 -9.08 14.23 0.12
CA LEU A 227 -8.44 13.51 1.22
C LEU A 227 -7.17 12.82 0.73
N GLU A 228 -6.27 12.58 1.67
CA GLU A 228 -5.13 11.70 1.48
C GLU A 228 -5.14 10.65 2.60
N LEU A 229 -5.12 9.38 2.24
CA LEU A 229 -5.03 8.32 3.23
C LEU A 229 -3.64 8.34 3.89
N VAL A 230 -3.62 8.40 5.20
CA VAL A 230 -2.38 8.36 6.02
C VAL A 230 -2.14 6.96 6.56
N GLY A 231 -3.20 6.26 6.97
CA GLY A 231 -3.08 4.93 7.54
C GLY A 231 -4.42 4.32 7.94
N PHE A 232 -4.36 3.11 8.48
CA PHE A 232 -5.54 2.38 8.92
C PHE A 232 -5.23 1.43 10.07
N VAL A 233 -6.28 1.01 10.77
CA VAL A 233 -6.25 0.00 11.83
C VAL A 233 -7.43 -0.95 11.62
N THR A 234 -7.19 -2.25 11.76
CA THR A 234 -8.26 -3.26 11.86
C THR A 234 -8.47 -3.67 13.30
N ILE A 235 -9.73 -3.76 13.72
CA ILE A 235 -10.11 -4.07 15.11
C ILE A 235 -11.08 -5.24 15.08
N TYR A 236 -10.81 -6.29 15.86
CA TYR A 236 -11.73 -7.41 16.02
C TYR A 236 -12.48 -7.32 17.35
N LYS A 237 -13.81 -7.39 17.29
CA LYS A 237 -14.65 -7.45 18.48
C LYS A 237 -14.77 -8.90 18.97
N TYR A 238 -14.00 -9.26 19.98
CA TYR A 238 -14.17 -10.54 20.68
C TYR A 238 -15.39 -10.49 21.61
N LEU A 239 -16.15 -11.59 21.63
CA LEU A 239 -17.20 -11.79 22.63
C LEU A 239 -16.58 -11.98 24.01
N CYS A 240 -17.02 -11.20 24.99
CA CYS A 240 -16.64 -11.40 26.38
C CYS A 240 -17.61 -12.40 27.04
N ALA A 241 -17.08 -13.49 27.61
CA ALA A 241 -17.90 -14.54 28.23
C ALA A 241 -18.84 -14.03 29.34
N LYS A 242 -18.50 -12.93 30.02
CA LYS A 242 -19.37 -12.30 31.02
C LYS A 242 -20.69 -11.79 30.44
N ASP A 243 -20.73 -11.43 29.16
CA ASP A 243 -21.95 -10.96 28.49
C ASP A 243 -22.92 -12.12 28.16
N CYS A 244 -22.41 -13.35 27.95
CA CYS A 244 -23.27 -14.54 27.83
C CYS A 244 -23.85 -14.99 29.18
N ILE A 245 -23.18 -14.71 30.32
CA ILE A 245 -23.69 -15.04 31.66
C ILE A 245 -24.85 -14.11 32.07
N LEU A 246 -24.87 -12.86 31.59
CA LEU A 246 -25.92 -11.87 31.87
C LEU A 246 -27.12 -11.92 30.91
N GLY A 247 -27.22 -12.95 30.05
CA GLY A 247 -28.41 -13.23 29.24
C GLY A 247 -28.71 -12.20 28.12
N LYS A 248 -27.78 -11.31 27.79
CA LYS A 248 -28.02 -10.24 26.79
C LYS A 248 -27.84 -10.66 25.33
N THR A 249 -27.31 -11.85 25.08
CA THR A 249 -27.27 -12.44 23.73
C THR A 249 -27.25 -13.96 23.86
N LYS A 250 -28.18 -14.64 23.17
CA LYS A 250 -28.14 -16.11 23.04
C LYS A 250 -26.87 -16.49 22.28
N CYS A 251 -25.88 -17.00 23.00
CA CYS A 251 -24.76 -17.76 22.45
C CYS A 251 -25.37 -18.87 21.54
N LYS A 252 -25.08 -18.84 20.23
CA LYS A 252 -25.41 -19.88 19.26
C LYS A 252 -24.15 -20.67 18.93
#